data_AF-A0A7W2F6B6-F1
#
_entry.id   AF-A0A7W2F6B6-F1
#
_cell.length_a   1.000
_cell.length_b   1.000
_cell.length_c   1.000
_cell.angle_alpha   90.00
_cell.angle_beta   90.00
_cell.angle_gamma   90.00
#
_symmetry.space_group_name_H-M   'P 1'
#
loop_
_entity.id
_entity.type
_entity.pdbx_description
1 polymer ?
#
loop_
_entity_poly.entity_id
_entity_poly.type
_entity_poly.pdbx_seq_one_letter_code
_entity_poly.pdbx_strand_id
1 'polypeptide(L)'
;MYRNIMSTFISLVHATAPQFSLMAALEITAALGAALALLLLFKPLLLGVARALQLVIKPKLTKEQRLQRRLMRDAMLLNRMLNSMEGSPSHAAELRALAARG
;
A
#
# COMPACT_ATOMS: atom_id res chain seq x y z
N MET A 1 -21.59 -60.83 -17.57
CA MET A 1 -20.74 -59.86 -16.82
C MET A 1 -20.82 -58.41 -17.34
N TYR A 2 -20.90 -58.15 -18.65
CA TYR A 2 -20.88 -56.78 -19.21
C TYR A 2 -22.04 -55.85 -18.74
N ARG A 3 -23.25 -56.39 -18.50
CA ARG A 3 -24.42 -55.61 -18.03
C ARG A 3 -24.23 -54.97 -16.63
N ASN A 4 -23.56 -55.67 -15.70
CA ASN A 4 -23.38 -55.18 -14.32
C ASN A 4 -22.36 -54.03 -14.23
N ILE A 5 -21.41 -54.01 -15.17
CA ILE A 5 -20.42 -52.93 -15.31
C ILE A 5 -21.14 -51.68 -15.83
N MET A 6 -21.93 -51.78 -16.89
CA MET A 6 -22.70 -50.64 -17.40
C MET A 6 -23.64 -50.02 -16.35
N SER A 7 -24.33 -50.83 -15.55
CA SER A 7 -25.21 -50.29 -14.49
C SER A 7 -24.45 -49.59 -13.36
N THR A 8 -23.28 -50.11 -12.97
CA THR A 8 -22.46 -49.47 -11.93
C THR A 8 -21.85 -48.16 -12.40
N PHE A 9 -21.40 -48.06 -13.66
CA PHE A 9 -20.94 -46.80 -14.24
C PHE A 9 -22.05 -45.74 -14.29
N ILE A 10 -23.26 -46.11 -14.69
CA ILE A 10 -24.41 -45.18 -14.71
C ILE A 10 -24.75 -44.68 -13.30
N SER A 11 -24.75 -45.56 -12.30
CA SER A 11 -25.01 -45.17 -10.90
C SER A 11 -23.92 -44.26 -10.34
N LEU A 12 -22.64 -44.48 -10.68
CA LEU A 12 -21.54 -43.62 -10.25
C LEU A 12 -21.63 -42.22 -10.87
N VAL A 13 -21.94 -42.13 -12.17
CA VAL A 13 -22.14 -40.84 -12.85
C VAL A 13 -23.32 -40.08 -12.23
N HIS A 14 -24.43 -40.77 -11.95
CA HIS A 14 -25.60 -40.16 -11.32
C HIS A 14 -25.34 -39.73 -9.86
N ALA A 15 -24.52 -40.47 -9.10
CA ALA A 15 -24.14 -40.11 -7.75
C ALA A 15 -23.22 -38.87 -7.69
N THR A 16 -22.42 -38.65 -8.75
CA THR A 16 -21.57 -37.46 -8.88
C THR A 16 -22.26 -36.28 -9.57
N ALA A 17 -23.48 -36.47 -10.09
CA ALA A 17 -24.21 -35.40 -10.73
C ALA A 17 -24.54 -34.34 -9.68
N PRO A 18 -24.10 -33.07 -9.85
CA PRO A 18 -24.36 -32.04 -8.87
C PRO A 18 -25.85 -31.73 -8.88
N GLN A 19 -26.50 -32.03 -7.76
CA GLN A 19 -27.94 -31.82 -7.59
C GLN A 19 -28.13 -30.38 -7.13
N PHE A 20 -28.03 -29.44 -8.07
CA PHE A 20 -28.20 -28.03 -7.77
C PHE A 20 -29.67 -27.75 -7.43
N SER A 21 -29.94 -27.54 -6.14
CA SER A 21 -31.21 -26.96 -5.71
C SER A 21 -31.22 -25.49 -6.08
N LEU A 22 -32.29 -25.05 -6.77
CA LEU A 22 -32.51 -23.64 -7.13
C LEU A 22 -32.49 -22.73 -5.89
N MET A 23 -33.00 -23.23 -4.76
CA MET A 23 -32.98 -22.52 -3.48
C MET A 23 -31.57 -22.36 -2.93
N ALA A 24 -30.74 -23.41 -3.01
CA ALA A 24 -29.34 -23.33 -2.57
C ALA A 24 -28.53 -22.36 -3.45
N ALA A 25 -28.77 -22.36 -4.76
CA ALA A 25 -28.14 -21.42 -5.66
C ALA A 25 -28.54 -19.97 -5.36
N LEU A 26 -29.83 -19.72 -5.05
CA LEU A 26 -30.34 -18.40 -4.67
C LEU A 26 -29.72 -17.93 -3.35
N GLU A 27 -29.65 -18.80 -2.35
CA GLU A 27 -29.08 -18.50 -1.03
C GLU A 27 -27.60 -18.13 -1.14
N ILE A 28 -26.81 -18.92 -1.88
CA ILE A 28 -25.39 -18.63 -2.09
C ILE A 28 -25.21 -17.29 -2.82
N THR A 29 -26.03 -17.02 -3.84
CA THR A 29 -25.96 -15.77 -4.59
C THR A 29 -26.33 -14.58 -3.72
N ALA A 30 -27.37 -14.70 -2.89
CA ALA A 30 -27.78 -13.68 -1.94
C ALA A 30 -26.70 -13.43 -0.87
N ALA A 31 -26.10 -14.49 -0.33
CA ALA A 31 -25.01 -14.38 0.65
C ALA A 31 -23.78 -13.70 0.06
N LEU A 32 -23.39 -14.04 -1.17
CA LEU A 32 -22.29 -13.39 -1.89
C LEU A 32 -22.61 -11.92 -2.16
N GLY A 33 -23.83 -11.62 -2.61
CA GLY A 33 -24.29 -10.24 -2.82
C GLY A 33 -24.24 -9.41 -1.54
N ALA A 34 -24.70 -9.96 -0.41
CA ALA A 34 -24.66 -9.30 0.89
C ALA A 34 -23.21 -9.07 1.36
N ALA A 35 -22.32 -10.05 1.21
CA ALA A 35 -20.91 -9.92 1.55
C ALA A 35 -20.21 -8.83 0.72
N LEU A 36 -20.47 -8.79 -0.59
CA LEU A 36 -19.95 -7.75 -1.48
C LEU A 36 -20.50 -6.37 -1.12
N ALA A 37 -21.80 -6.27 -0.82
CA ALA A 37 -22.42 -5.02 -0.39
C ALA A 37 -21.81 -4.50 0.91
N LEU A 38 -21.57 -5.37 1.90
CA LEU A 38 -20.87 -5.02 3.14
C LEU A 38 -19.44 -4.57 2.85
N LEU A 39 -18.69 -5.29 2.02
CA LEU A 39 -17.35 -4.88 1.61
C LEU A 39 -17.33 -3.50 0.95
N LEU A 40 -18.29 -3.21 0.06
CA LEU A 40 -18.42 -1.91 -0.60
C LEU A 40 -18.85 -0.80 0.35
N LEU A 41 -19.78 -1.08 1.27
CA LEU A 41 -20.26 -0.14 2.28
C LEU A 41 -19.14 0.22 3.26
N PHE A 42 -18.34 -0.78 3.67
CA PHE A 42 -17.22 -0.62 4.60
C PHE A 42 -15.88 -0.38 3.90
N LYS A 43 -15.84 -0.23 2.57
CA LYS A 43 -14.63 0.20 1.83
C LYS A 43 -13.90 1.39 2.47
N PRO A 44 -14.58 2.50 2.85
CA PRO A 44 -13.88 3.63 3.48
C PRO A 44 -13.23 3.23 4.82
N LEU A 45 -13.85 2.32 5.57
CA LEU A 45 -13.35 1.85 6.86
C LEU A 45 -12.14 0.92 6.68
N LEU A 46 -12.22 -0.03 5.75
CA LEU A 46 -11.12 -0.92 5.38
C LEU A 46 -9.91 -0.13 4.83
N LEU A 47 -10.16 0.92 4.04
CA LEU A 47 -9.09 1.79 3.53
C LEU A 47 -8.42 2.58 4.66
N GLY A 48 -9.19 3.04 5.65
CA GLY A 48 -8.67 3.69 6.86
C GLY A 48 -7.76 2.76 7.65
N VAL A 49 -8.20 1.52 7.90
CA VAL A 49 -7.40 0.48 8.58
C VAL A 49 -6.13 0.14 7.80
N ALA A 50 -6.23 -0.02 6.48
CA ALA A 50 -5.06 -0.29 5.63
C ALA A 50 -4.04 0.86 5.68
N ARG A 51 -4.48 2.11 5.69
CA ARG A 51 -3.59 3.28 5.83
C ARG A 51 -2.95 3.35 7.22
N ALA A 52 -3.67 3.00 8.28
CA ALA A 52 -3.13 2.90 9.63
C ALA A 52 -2.07 1.79 9.72
N LEU A 53 -2.35 0.60 9.20
CA LEU A 53 -1.37 -0.50 9.10
C LEU A 53 -0.15 -0.10 8.27
N GLN A 54 -0.35 0.62 7.17
CA GLN A 54 0.75 1.12 6.35
C GLN A 54 1.66 2.08 7.14
N LEU A 55 1.10 2.90 8.03
CA LEU A 55 1.90 3.78 8.90
C LEU A 55 2.67 2.98 9.97
N VAL A 56 2.15 1.85 10.43
CA VAL A 56 2.85 0.94 11.34
C VAL A 56 4.03 0.26 10.63
N ILE A 57 3.83 -0.24 9.42
CA ILE A 57 4.86 -0.97 8.65
C ILE A 57 5.91 -0.01 8.07
N LYS A 58 5.48 1.13 7.54
CA LYS A 58 6.35 2.17 6.99
C LYS A 58 5.94 3.52 7.58
N PRO A 59 6.52 3.91 8.73
CA PRO A 59 6.28 5.23 9.29
C PRO A 59 6.67 6.29 8.26
N LYS A 60 5.69 7.05 7.78
CA LYS A 60 5.93 8.15 6.85
C LYS A 60 6.58 9.29 7.64
N LEU A 61 7.75 9.74 7.19
CA LEU A 61 8.41 10.93 7.72
C LEU A 61 7.42 12.11 7.70
N THR A 62 7.24 12.73 8.87
CA THR A 62 6.35 13.87 9.05
C THR A 62 6.82 15.05 8.20
N LYS A 63 5.93 16.01 7.91
CA LYS A 63 6.28 17.18 7.07
C LYS A 63 7.46 17.96 7.66
N GLU A 64 7.49 18.11 8.98
CA GLU A 64 8.56 18.77 9.72
C GLU A 64 9.89 18.01 9.61
N GLN A 65 9.88 16.68 9.75
CA GLN A 65 11.08 15.87 9.57
C GLN A 65 11.65 15.97 8.15
N ARG A 66 10.80 16.11 7.13
CA ARG A 66 11.27 16.34 5.75
C ARG A 66 11.87 17.72 5.57
N LEU A 67 11.30 18.74 6.21
CA LEU A 67 11.83 20.09 6.18
C LEU A 67 13.22 20.13 6.83
N GLN A 68 13.36 19.54 8.02
CA GLN A 68 14.64 19.47 8.72
C GLN A 68 15.71 18.72 7.91
N ARG A 69 15.36 17.62 7.23
CA ARG A 69 16.30 16.93 6.33
C ARG A 69 16.77 17.80 5.16
N ARG A 70 15.90 18.65 4.61
CA ARG A 70 16.29 19.61 3.56
C ARG A 70 17.24 20.64 4.12
N LEU A 71 16.89 21.27 5.25
CA LEU A 71 17.74 22.25 5.92
C LEU A 71 19.12 21.69 6.31
N MET A 72 19.18 20.45 6.82
CA MET A 72 20.45 19.79 7.12
C MET A 72 21.29 19.54 5.86
N ARG A 73 20.66 19.17 4.72
CA ARG A 73 21.36 19.03 3.44
C ARG A 73 21.92 20.36 2.96
N ASP A 74 21.14 21.42 3.06
CA ASP A 74 21.55 22.76 2.62
C ASP A 74 22.70 23.29 3.49
N ALA A 75 22.62 23.13 4.81
CA ALA A 75 23.69 23.46 5.73
C ALA A 75 24.97 22.62 5.49
N MET A 76 24.83 21.33 5.16
CA MET A 76 25.96 20.46 4.85
C MET A 76 26.61 20.82 3.51
N LEU A 77 25.82 21.22 2.49
CA LEU A 77 26.34 21.74 1.22
C LEU A 77 27.10 23.05 1.42
N LEU A 78 26.54 23.97 2.21
CA LEU A 78 27.21 25.22 2.56
C LEU A 78 28.54 24.95 3.27
N ASN A 79 28.56 24.09 4.30
CA ASN A 79 29.79 23.70 4.99
C ASN A 79 30.81 23.07 4.04
N ARG A 80 30.37 22.23 3.09
CA ARG A 80 31.26 21.66 2.09
C ARG A 80 31.84 22.73 1.15
N MET A 81 31.04 23.70 0.73
CA MET A 81 31.51 24.82 -0.09
C MET A 81 32.56 25.64 0.67
N LEU A 82 32.28 25.99 1.93
CA LEU A 82 33.21 26.72 2.80
C LEU A 82 34.56 25.99 2.93
N ASN A 83 34.54 24.69 3.27
CA ASN A 83 35.76 23.89 3.42
C ASN A 83 36.47 23.65 2.07
N SER A 84 35.74 23.61 0.94
CA SER A 84 36.36 23.54 -0.39
C SER A 84 37.00 24.86 -0.85
N MET A 85 36.66 25.97 -0.19
CA MET A 85 37.08 27.32 -0.54
C MET A 85 38.15 27.90 0.41
N GLU A 86 38.62 27.09 1.37
CA GLU A 86 39.48 27.44 2.51
C GLU A 86 40.90 27.95 2.15
N GLY A 87 41.14 28.27 0.87
CA GLY A 87 42.39 28.85 0.37
C GLY A 87 42.31 30.34 -0.04
N SER A 88 41.15 31.00 -0.06
CA SER A 88 41.05 32.41 -0.51
C SER A 88 40.41 33.37 0.50
N PRO A 89 41.16 34.32 1.10
CA PRO A 89 40.65 35.26 2.10
C PRO A 89 39.65 36.29 1.56
N SER A 90 39.55 36.47 0.23
CA SER A 90 38.58 37.38 -0.41
C SER A 90 37.14 36.90 -0.28
N HIS A 91 36.90 35.59 -0.19
CA HIS A 91 35.55 35.03 -0.16
C HIS A 91 34.86 35.14 1.21
N ALA A 92 35.62 35.09 2.31
CA ALA A 92 35.09 35.39 3.65
C ALA A 92 34.58 36.84 3.74
N ALA A 93 35.22 37.76 3.02
CA ALA A 93 34.78 39.14 2.89
C ALA A 93 33.49 39.26 2.05
N GLU A 94 33.37 38.49 0.97
CA GLU A 94 32.14 38.47 0.15
C GLU A 94 30.91 37.89 0.89
N LEU A 95 31.09 36.83 1.67
CA LEU A 95 30.00 36.27 2.50
C LEU A 95 29.57 37.22 3.62
N ARG A 96 30.52 37.92 4.25
CA ARG A 96 30.20 38.96 5.24
C ARG A 96 29.51 40.16 4.59
N ALA A 97 29.86 40.51 3.36
CA ALA A 97 29.20 41.57 2.59
C ALA A 97 27.76 41.19 2.17
N LEU A 98 27.52 39.92 1.79
CA LEU A 98 26.18 39.41 1.50
C LEU A 98 25.31 39.31 2.77
N ALA A 99 25.88 38.84 3.89
CA ALA A 99 25.19 38.76 5.18
C ALA A 99 24.87 40.15 5.76
N ALA A 100 25.63 41.19 5.42
CA ALA A 100 25.33 42.56 5.79
C ALA A 100 24.27 43.22 4.89
N ARG A 101 23.86 42.57 3.79
CA ARG A 101 22.91 43.10 2.79
C ARG A 101 21.52 42.47 2.88
N GLY A 102 21.34 41.43 3.70
CA GLY A 102 20.03 40.88 4.07
C GLY A 102 19.65 41.34 5.45
#